data_AF-B8FNX2-F1
#
_entry.id   AF-B8FNX2-F1
#
_cell.length_a   1.000
_cell.length_b   1.000
_cell.length_c   1.000
_cell.angle_alpha   90.00
_cell.angle_beta   90.00
_cell.angle_gamma   90.00
#
_symmetry.space_group_name_H-M   'P 1'
#
loop_
_entity.id
_entity.type
_entity.pdbx_description
1 polymer ?
#
loop_
_entity_poly.entity_id
_entity_poly.type
_entity_poly.pdbx_seq_one_letter_code
_entity_poly.pdbx_strand_id
1 'polypeptide(L)'
;MLLMHISKKVSTYTLPLETKDEVIDWMLKNQLDKRNLTDTQIAYFRGLQYEREKAKHGGDRKSDNTKSSGESCHLVKTAEKLATQHKVSERTIRDDGSFAKAVDKIASNFGQEIKNKILTKEVQISKDDVRVLSNLPVEEQEGGW
;
A
#
# COMPACT_ATOMS: atom_id res chain seq x y z
N MET A 1 38.97 -26.35 10.29
CA MET A 1 37.66 -25.96 9.71
C MET A 1 37.73 -24.46 9.45
N LEU A 2 37.86 -24.04 8.18
CA LEU A 2 38.18 -22.65 7.81
C LEU A 2 36.87 -21.85 7.62
N LEU A 3 36.61 -20.88 8.48
CA LEU A 3 35.50 -19.93 8.37
C LEU A 3 35.81 -18.91 7.26
N MET A 4 35.30 -19.15 6.05
CA MET A 4 35.36 -18.17 4.96
C MET A 4 34.48 -16.95 5.30
N HIS A 5 35.11 -15.83 5.64
CA HIS A 5 34.45 -14.54 5.78
C HIS A 5 34.10 -14.01 4.38
N ILE A 6 32.83 -14.11 3.99
CA ILE A 6 32.34 -13.55 2.73
C ILE A 6 32.24 -12.02 2.90
N SER A 7 33.28 -11.30 2.50
CA SER A 7 33.22 -9.84 2.35
C SER A 7 32.39 -9.48 1.12
N LYS A 8 31.11 -9.16 1.29
CA LYS A 8 30.29 -8.58 0.22
C LYS A 8 30.74 -7.13 -0.03
N LYS A 9 31.35 -6.89 -1.19
CA LYS A 9 31.61 -5.53 -1.67
C LYS A 9 30.27 -4.87 -2.01
N VAL A 10 29.91 -3.81 -1.28
CA VAL A 10 28.68 -3.06 -1.53
C VAL A 10 29.03 -1.80 -2.32
N SER A 11 28.27 -1.53 -3.38
CA SER A 11 28.36 -0.30 -4.15
C SER A 11 27.17 0.59 -3.81
N THR A 12 27.40 1.88 -3.64
CA THR A 12 26.37 2.87 -3.33
C THR A 12 26.28 3.88 -4.46
N TYR A 13 25.06 4.32 -4.78
CA TYR A 13 24.81 5.37 -5.76
C TYR A 13 23.68 6.27 -5.29
N THR A 14 23.70 7.53 -5.71
CA THR A 14 22.65 8.51 -5.43
C THR A 14 21.60 8.46 -6.53
N LEU A 15 20.33 8.45 -6.15
CA LEU A 15 19.21 8.54 -7.09
C LEU A 15 18.78 10.00 -7.25
N PRO A 16 18.52 10.49 -8.48
CA PRO A 16 18.02 11.84 -8.71
C PRO A 16 16.50 11.88 -8.48
N LEU A 17 16.08 11.92 -7.21
CA LEU A 17 14.67 12.09 -6.82
C LEU A 17 14.50 13.49 -6.24
N GLU A 18 13.58 14.27 -6.81
CA GLU A 18 13.44 15.70 -6.50
C GLU A 18 12.39 15.95 -5.41
N THR A 19 11.38 15.08 -5.33
CA THR A 19 10.25 15.25 -4.44
C THR A 19 10.15 14.13 -3.40
N LYS A 20 9.64 14.46 -2.21
CA LYS A 20 9.33 13.45 -1.18
C LYS A 20 8.41 12.35 -1.72
N ASP A 21 7.49 12.69 -2.61
CA ASP A 21 6.58 11.71 -3.21
C ASP A 21 7.28 10.72 -4.13
N GLU A 22 8.26 11.16 -4.93
CA GLU A 22 9.10 10.26 -5.73
C GLU A 22 9.92 9.31 -4.85
N VAL A 23 10.45 9.82 -3.73
CA VAL A 23 11.17 8.98 -2.75
C VAL A 23 10.25 7.90 -2.18
N ILE A 24 9.02 8.24 -1.79
CA ILE A 24 8.06 7.27 -1.26
C ILE A 24 7.66 6.24 -2.32
N ASP A 25 7.39 6.69 -3.55
CA ASP A 25 7.01 5.78 -4.64
C ASP A 25 8.15 4.82 -4.98
N TRP A 26 9.40 5.30 -4.97
CA TRP A 26 10.59 4.47 -5.11
C TRP A 26 10.70 3.46 -3.96
N MET A 27 10.52 3.88 -2.71
CA MET A 27 10.55 2.98 -1.55
C MET A 27 9.50 1.88 -1.66
N LEU A 28 8.26 2.21 -2.02
CA LEU A 28 7.17 1.23 -2.17
C LEU A 28 7.48 0.21 -3.27
N LYS A 29 8.00 0.67 -4.42
CA LYS A 29 8.43 -0.23 -5.49
C LYS A 29 9.51 -1.20 -5.01
N ASN A 30 10.52 -0.69 -4.31
CA ASN A 30 11.60 -1.52 -3.77
C ASN A 30 11.11 -2.53 -2.72
N GLN A 31 10.09 -2.17 -1.92
CA GLN A 31 9.48 -3.14 -1.01
C GLN A 31 8.77 -4.24 -1.80
N LEU A 32 7.93 -3.89 -2.78
CA LEU A 32 7.19 -4.85 -3.61
C LEU A 32 8.08 -5.79 -4.43
N ASP A 33 9.31 -5.37 -4.75
CA ASP A 33 10.29 -6.21 -5.46
C ASP A 33 10.96 -7.28 -4.56
N LYS A 34 10.72 -7.26 -3.25
CA LYS A 34 11.26 -8.26 -2.31
C LYS A 34 10.54 -9.60 -2.45
N ARG A 35 11.32 -10.70 -2.45
CA ARG A 35 10.80 -12.07 -2.54
C ARG A 35 10.24 -12.64 -1.23
N ASN A 36 10.56 -12.03 -0.09
CA ASN A 36 10.25 -12.54 1.25
C ASN A 36 9.09 -11.79 1.92
N LEU A 37 8.15 -11.27 1.13
CA LEU A 37 6.97 -10.60 1.67
C LEU A 37 5.85 -11.60 1.97
N THR A 38 5.11 -11.33 3.05
CA THR A 38 3.84 -12.02 3.32
C THR A 38 2.76 -11.50 2.36
N ASP A 39 1.71 -12.28 2.10
CA ASP A 39 0.58 -11.81 1.27
C ASP A 39 -0.08 -10.54 1.85
N THR A 40 -0.06 -10.40 3.19
CA THR A 40 -0.59 -9.25 3.91
C THR A 40 0.27 -8.01 3.66
N GLN A 41 1.61 -8.16 3.65
CA GLN A 41 2.53 -7.08 3.28
C GLN A 41 2.38 -6.67 1.81
N ILE A 42 2.26 -7.65 0.89
CA ILE A 42 2.03 -7.38 -0.54
C ILE A 42 0.72 -6.59 -0.71
N ALA A 43 -0.36 -7.05 -0.07
CA ALA A 43 -1.65 -6.37 -0.10
C ALA A 43 -1.54 -4.93 0.45
N TYR A 44 -0.86 -4.74 1.58
CA TYR A 44 -0.67 -3.44 2.18
C TYR A 44 0.11 -2.48 1.28
N PHE A 45 1.28 -2.89 0.75
CA PHE A 45 2.10 -2.04 -0.11
C PHE A 45 1.43 -1.73 -1.46
N ARG A 46 0.72 -2.71 -2.04
CA ARG A 46 -0.07 -2.50 -3.27
C ARG A 46 -1.24 -1.55 -3.02
N GLY A 47 -1.89 -1.65 -1.87
CA GLY A 47 -2.92 -0.71 -1.43
C GLY A 47 -2.39 0.70 -1.26
N LEU A 48 -1.23 0.87 -0.64
CA LEU A 48 -0.55 2.18 -0.54
C LEU A 48 -0.22 2.77 -1.91
N GLN A 49 0.33 1.96 -2.83
CA GLN A 49 0.60 2.41 -4.20
C GLN A 49 -0.68 2.90 -4.88
N TYR A 50 -1.77 2.14 -4.76
CA TYR A 50 -3.07 2.52 -5.33
C TYR A 50 -3.60 3.84 -4.77
N GLU A 51 -3.61 4.03 -3.45
CA GLU A 51 -4.12 5.25 -2.85
C GLU A 51 -3.28 6.49 -3.23
N ARG A 52 -1.95 6.32 -3.33
CA ARG A 52 -1.04 7.38 -3.78
C ARG A 52 -1.26 7.75 -5.25
N GLU A 53 -1.28 6.77 -6.15
CA GLU A 53 -1.51 7.03 -7.58
C GLU A 53 -2.93 7.60 -7.82
N LYS A 54 -3.93 7.09 -7.10
CA LYS A 54 -5.32 7.57 -7.18
C LYS A 54 -5.44 9.04 -6.75
N ALA A 55 -4.74 9.45 -5.69
CA ALA A 55 -4.75 10.83 -5.22
C ALA A 55 -4.20 11.81 -6.27
N LYS A 56 -3.14 11.42 -7.01
CA LYS A 56 -2.56 12.23 -8.09
C LYS A 56 -3.52 12.45 -9.26
N HIS A 57 -4.35 11.47 -9.58
CA HIS A 57 -5.34 11.55 -10.66
C HIS A 57 -6.69 12.16 -10.22
N GLY A 58 -6.89 12.36 -8.92
CA GLY A 58 -8.17 12.74 -8.30
C GLY A 58 -8.35 14.24 -8.05
N GLY A 59 -7.81 15.10 -8.92
CA GLY A 59 -7.92 16.57 -8.81
C GLY A 59 -9.36 17.10 -8.72
N ASP A 60 -9.51 18.42 -8.54
CA ASP A 60 -10.81 19.07 -8.32
C ASP A 60 -11.81 18.77 -9.44
N ARG A 61 -12.83 17.95 -9.12
CA ARG A 61 -13.95 17.61 -10.01
C ARG A 61 -15.19 18.48 -9.76
N LYS A 62 -15.08 19.50 -8.90
CA LYS A 62 -16.20 20.36 -8.49
C LYS A 62 -16.12 21.78 -9.04
N SER A 63 -14.97 22.24 -9.53
CA SER A 63 -14.89 23.51 -10.24
C SER A 63 -15.57 23.43 -11.60
N ASP A 64 -16.44 24.40 -11.90
CA ASP A 64 -17.10 24.56 -13.22
C ASP A 64 -16.11 24.69 -14.39
N ASN A 65 -14.84 24.99 -14.08
CA ASN A 65 -13.75 25.10 -15.05
C ASN A 65 -13.15 23.74 -15.44
N THR A 66 -13.40 22.67 -14.69
CA THR A 66 -12.91 21.31 -14.99
C THR A 66 -14.03 20.48 -15.60
N LYS A 67 -14.46 20.86 -16.82
CA LYS A 67 -15.36 20.02 -17.61
C LYS A 67 -14.63 18.71 -17.90
N SER A 68 -15.16 17.59 -17.40
CA SER A 68 -14.73 16.27 -17.87
C SER A 68 -14.89 16.27 -19.38
N SER A 69 -13.79 16.15 -20.12
CA SER A 69 -13.85 16.04 -21.58
C SER A 69 -14.78 14.87 -21.93
N GLY A 70 -15.79 15.16 -22.75
CA GLY A 70 -16.81 14.22 -23.20
C GLY A 70 -16.23 13.04 -23.98
N GLU A 71 -17.12 12.08 -24.22
CA GLU A 71 -16.96 10.91 -25.09
C GLU A 71 -15.71 10.02 -24.85
N SER A 72 -15.92 8.88 -24.19
CA SER A 72 -15.15 7.64 -24.38
C SER A 72 -13.61 7.70 -24.30
N CYS A 73 -13.03 8.71 -23.67
CA CYS A 73 -11.64 8.66 -23.26
C CYS A 73 -11.62 8.05 -21.86
N HIS A 74 -11.73 6.72 -21.75
CA HIS A 74 -11.58 6.05 -20.46
C HIS A 74 -10.19 6.41 -19.90
N LEU A 75 -10.16 7.38 -18.97
CA LEU A 75 -9.11 7.52 -17.99
C LEU A 75 -8.86 6.10 -17.47
N VAL A 76 -7.74 5.47 -17.86
CA VAL A 76 -7.39 4.14 -17.36
C VAL A 76 -7.49 4.25 -15.86
N LYS A 77 -8.45 3.53 -15.27
CA LYS A 77 -8.68 3.65 -13.83
C LYS A 77 -7.39 3.17 -13.18
N THR A 78 -6.85 3.93 -12.24
CA THR A 78 -5.59 3.59 -11.55
C THR A 78 -5.56 2.12 -11.10
N ALA A 79 -6.72 1.58 -10.71
CA ALA A 79 -6.88 0.18 -10.36
C ALA A 79 -6.64 -0.80 -11.53
N GLU A 80 -7.07 -0.50 -12.76
CA GLU A 80 -6.86 -1.34 -13.96
C GLU A 80 -5.37 -1.39 -14.33
N LYS A 81 -4.71 -0.23 -14.35
CA LYS A 81 -3.26 -0.13 -14.60
C LYS A 81 -2.46 -0.98 -13.61
N LEU A 82 -2.77 -0.83 -12.31
CA LEU A 82 -2.08 -1.59 -11.26
C LEU A 82 -2.44 -3.08 -11.26
N ALA A 83 -3.67 -3.43 -11.64
CA ALA A 83 -4.10 -4.81 -11.82
C ALA A 83 -3.25 -5.52 -12.87
N THR A 84 -3.02 -4.88 -14.02
CA THR A 84 -2.12 -5.40 -15.06
C THR A 84 -0.68 -5.51 -14.57
N GLN A 85 -0.16 -4.47 -13.90
CA GLN A 85 1.22 -4.47 -13.36
C GLN A 85 1.45 -5.62 -12.37
N HIS A 86 0.51 -5.83 -11.45
CA HIS A 86 0.63 -6.82 -10.38
C HIS A 86 0.03 -8.18 -10.73
N LYS A 87 -0.49 -8.36 -11.95
CA LYS A 87 -1.18 -9.57 -12.43
C LYS A 87 -2.29 -10.04 -11.49
N VAL A 88 -3.09 -9.11 -11.00
CA VAL A 88 -4.27 -9.37 -10.16
C VAL A 88 -5.51 -8.69 -10.73
N SER A 89 -6.67 -8.95 -10.13
CA SER A 89 -7.91 -8.29 -10.55
C SER A 89 -7.95 -6.82 -10.09
N GLU A 90 -8.66 -5.98 -10.84
CA GLU A 90 -8.96 -4.60 -10.45
C GLU A 90 -9.65 -4.52 -9.08
N ARG A 91 -10.53 -5.49 -8.79
CA ARG A 91 -11.19 -5.64 -7.49
C ARG A 91 -10.15 -5.81 -6.37
N THR A 92 -9.18 -6.68 -6.57
CA THR A 92 -8.10 -6.92 -5.59
C THR A 92 -7.33 -5.64 -5.27
N ILE A 93 -7.03 -4.80 -6.27
CA ILE A 93 -6.35 -3.51 -6.05
C ILE A 93 -7.18 -2.58 -5.15
N ARG A 94 -8.49 -2.49 -5.38
CA ARG A 94 -9.39 -1.67 -4.56
C ARG A 94 -9.53 -2.21 -3.14
N ASP A 95 -9.63 -3.54 -3.01
CA ASP A 95 -9.73 -4.20 -1.71
C ASP A 95 -8.47 -4.00 -0.88
N ASP A 96 -7.29 -4.08 -1.52
CA ASP A 96 -6.01 -3.79 -0.90
C ASP A 96 -5.86 -2.33 -0.49
N GLY A 97 -6.37 -1.38 -1.28
CA GLY A 97 -6.43 0.04 -0.89
C GLY A 97 -7.27 0.27 0.37
N SER A 98 -8.42 -0.41 0.46
CA SER A 98 -9.29 -0.36 1.64
C SER A 98 -8.64 -1.02 2.85
N PHE A 99 -7.94 -2.14 2.64
CA PHE A 99 -7.16 -2.82 3.67
C PHE A 99 -6.02 -1.94 4.20
N ALA A 100 -5.25 -1.28 3.32
CA ALA A 100 -4.17 -0.39 3.74
C ALA A 100 -4.68 0.76 4.62
N LYS A 101 -5.81 1.38 4.23
CA LYS A 101 -6.48 2.41 5.05
C LYS A 101 -6.93 1.88 6.41
N ALA A 102 -7.51 0.67 6.44
CA ALA A 102 -7.95 0.05 7.68
C ALA A 102 -6.77 -0.18 8.63
N VAL A 103 -5.66 -0.74 8.12
CA VAL A 103 -4.42 -0.95 8.87
C VAL A 103 -3.86 0.37 9.41
N ASP A 104 -3.79 1.42 8.58
CA ASP A 104 -3.27 2.72 9.02
C ASP A 104 -4.19 3.41 10.05
N LYS A 105 -5.51 3.21 9.95
CA LYS A 105 -6.47 3.69 10.95
C LYS A 105 -6.26 2.98 12.30
N ILE A 106 -6.15 1.66 12.31
CA ILE A 106 -5.85 0.88 13.51
C ILE A 106 -4.50 1.29 14.11
N ALA A 107 -3.48 1.46 13.28
CA ALA A 107 -2.15 1.90 13.71
C ALA A 107 -2.16 3.31 14.32
N SER A 108 -3.09 4.17 13.89
CA SER A 108 -3.27 5.51 14.45
C SER A 108 -3.90 5.47 15.85
N ASN A 109 -4.73 4.45 16.13
CA ASN A 109 -5.39 4.28 17.43
C ASN A 109 -4.49 3.56 18.46
N PHE A 110 -3.77 2.52 18.04
CA PHE A 110 -3.05 1.62 18.95
C PHE A 110 -1.53 1.57 18.73
N GLY A 111 -1.01 2.34 17.78
CA GLY A 111 0.42 2.42 17.48
C GLY A 111 0.90 1.51 16.35
N GLN A 112 2.14 1.73 15.93
CA GLN A 112 2.76 1.03 14.80
C GLN A 112 3.08 -0.44 15.09
N GLU A 113 3.13 -0.84 16.36
CA GLU A 113 3.37 -2.24 16.75
C GLU A 113 2.24 -3.15 16.27
N ILE A 114 0.98 -2.72 16.40
CA ILE A 114 -0.17 -3.49 15.95
C ILE A 114 -0.13 -3.68 14.43
N LYS A 115 0.21 -2.62 13.69
CA LYS A 115 0.43 -2.71 12.24
C LYS A 115 1.46 -3.76 11.89
N ASN A 116 2.60 -3.79 12.60
CA ASN A 116 3.62 -4.80 12.36
C ASN A 116 3.08 -6.20 12.60
N LYS A 117 2.40 -6.44 13.73
CA LYS A 117 1.78 -7.73 14.07
C LYS A 117 0.78 -8.21 13.00
N ILE A 118 -0.04 -7.32 12.46
CA ILE A 118 -0.97 -7.62 11.35
C ILE A 118 -0.19 -8.01 10.10
N LEU A 119 0.81 -7.20 9.71
CA LEU A 119 1.55 -7.39 8.47
C LEU A 119 2.47 -8.64 8.52
N THR A 120 3.02 -8.99 9.68
CA THR A 120 3.83 -10.20 9.88
C THR A 120 2.97 -11.46 10.05
N LYS A 121 1.64 -11.33 10.13
CA LYS A 121 0.71 -12.43 10.47
C LYS A 121 0.97 -13.05 11.84
N GLU A 122 1.55 -12.29 12.78
CA GLU A 122 1.63 -12.71 14.19
C GLU A 122 0.22 -12.81 14.79
N VAL A 123 -0.65 -11.87 14.42
CA VAL A 123 -2.09 -11.93 14.69
C VAL A 123 -2.78 -12.56 13.49
N GLN A 124 -3.46 -13.68 13.70
CA GLN A 124 -4.19 -14.42 12.67
C GLN A 124 -5.55 -13.78 12.42
N ILE A 125 -5.54 -12.60 11.79
CA ILE A 125 -6.75 -11.87 11.41
C ILE A 125 -6.86 -11.78 9.89
N SER A 126 -8.07 -11.98 9.36
CA SER A 126 -8.30 -11.87 7.92
C SER A 126 -8.27 -10.40 7.47
N LYS A 127 -7.99 -10.15 6.19
CA LYS A 127 -8.01 -8.79 5.63
C LYS A 127 -9.40 -8.14 5.74
N ASP A 128 -10.45 -8.94 5.67
CA ASP A 128 -11.83 -8.47 5.77
C ASP A 128 -12.18 -8.12 7.22
N ASP A 129 -11.74 -8.94 8.19
CA ASP A 129 -11.92 -8.63 9.61
C ASP A 129 -11.19 -7.36 10.02
N VAL A 130 -9.94 -7.15 9.55
CA VAL A 130 -9.21 -5.90 9.76
C VAL A 130 -10.01 -4.69 9.25
N ARG A 131 -10.66 -4.83 8.08
CA ARG A 131 -11.51 -3.77 7.53
C ARG A 131 -12.75 -3.52 8.40
N VAL A 132 -13.41 -4.58 8.86
CA VAL A 132 -14.58 -4.47 9.74
C VAL A 132 -14.18 -3.82 11.07
N LEU A 133 -13.15 -4.34 11.75
CA LEU A 133 -12.64 -3.80 13.02
C LEU A 133 -12.29 -2.32 12.90
N SER A 134 -11.63 -1.91 11.81
CA SER A 134 -11.26 -0.50 11.62
C SER A 134 -12.47 0.45 11.61
N ASN A 135 -13.68 -0.02 11.33
CA ASN A 135 -14.91 0.79 11.33
C ASN A 135 -15.65 0.78 12.67
N LEU A 136 -15.32 -0.11 13.59
CA LEU A 136 -15.90 -0.15 14.93
C LEU A 136 -15.41 1.04 15.79
N PRO A 137 -16.13 1.38 16.88
CA PRO A 137 -15.65 2.30 17.90
C PRO A 137 -14.31 1.83 18.48
N VAL A 138 -13.47 2.76 18.94
CA VAL A 138 -12.11 2.45 19.44
C VAL A 138 -12.15 1.43 20.59
N GLU A 139 -13.14 1.52 21.47
CA GLU A 139 -13.32 0.62 22.61
C GLU A 139 -13.52 -0.84 22.19
N GLU A 140 -14.20 -1.09 21.07
CA GLU A 140 -14.45 -2.44 20.55
C GLU A 140 -13.27 -2.99 19.73
N GLN A 141 -12.29 -2.15 19.38
CA GLN A 141 -11.11 -2.56 18.64
C GLN A 141 -10.02 -3.15 19.55
N GLU A 142 -10.02 -2.85 20.85
CA GLU A 142 -8.97 -3.28 21.80
C GLU A 142 -8.89 -4.81 21.97
N GLY A 143 -10.02 -5.52 21.86
CA GLY A 143 -10.08 -6.98 22.05
C GLY A 143 -9.65 -7.82 20.83
N GLY A 144 -9.24 -7.20 19.72
CA GLY A 144 -9.00 -7.87 18.44
C GLY A 144 -7.54 -8.19 18.10
N TRP A 145 -6.58 -7.89 18.98
CA TRP A 145 -5.13 -7.92 18.68
C TRP A 145 -4.30 -8.76 19.64
#